data_AF-A0AAE0D8V5-F1
#
_entry.id   AF-A0AAE0D8V5-F1
#
_cell.length_a   1.000
_cell.length_b   1.000
_cell.length_c   1.000
_cell.angle_alpha   90.00
_cell.angle_beta   90.00
_cell.angle_gamma   90.00
#
_symmetry.space_group_name_H-M   'P 1'
#
loop_
_entity.id
_entity.type
_entity.pdbx_description
1 polymer ?
#
loop_
_entity_poly.entity_id
_entity_poly.type
_entity_poly.pdbx_seq_one_letter_code
_entity_poly.pdbx_strand_id
1 'polypeptide(L)'
;MSRFSRYDTDEERLPDGMQRVGYDADTQIYTYRDADGSYWEGASGNEYGHLTQVSNGGRPSRHEPIDAALRHHMWEEERKNWRQGWQPLLNFFLIIGLFLLLLTWWLYRTPSEQLPQCGGQATPYKIHKGDTCWAIAEEHKMSVEDLVKANNKLNCDKLQIGSLICVPSVI
;
A
#
# COMPACT_ATOMS: atom_id res chain seq x y z
N MET A 1 19.33 15.17 34.17
CA MET A 1 18.89 15.22 35.57
C MET A 1 17.44 14.75 35.61
N SER A 2 17.22 13.46 35.87
CA SER A 2 15.88 12.91 36.04
C SER A 2 15.30 13.47 37.34
N ARG A 3 14.25 14.29 37.20
CA ARG A 3 13.41 14.74 38.32
C ARG A 3 12.48 13.59 38.70
N PHE A 4 13.02 12.50 39.24
CA PHE A 4 12.19 11.60 40.03
C PHE A 4 11.97 12.31 41.37
N SER A 5 10.82 12.96 41.50
CA SER A 5 10.34 13.34 42.83
C SER A 5 10.18 12.06 43.63
N ARG A 6 10.73 12.04 44.85
CA ARG A 6 10.51 10.97 45.84
C ARG A 6 9.04 10.65 46.11
N TYR A 7 8.11 11.48 45.61
CA TYR A 7 6.67 11.36 45.74
C TYR A 7 5.99 10.50 44.64
N ASP A 8 6.74 9.95 43.68
CA ASP A 8 6.20 9.01 42.67
C ASP A 8 6.23 7.55 43.14
N THR A 9 6.77 7.25 44.32
CA THR A 9 6.75 5.89 44.84
C THR A 9 5.37 5.59 45.44
N ASP A 10 4.76 4.47 45.01
CA ASP A 10 3.43 4.05 45.47
C ASP A 10 3.43 3.57 46.92
N GLU A 11 4.60 3.59 47.56
CA GLU A 11 4.84 3.26 48.96
C GLU A 11 3.96 4.09 49.91
N GLU A 12 3.68 5.35 49.58
CA GLU A 12 2.80 6.23 50.39
C GLU A 12 1.30 6.02 50.10
N ARG A 13 0.95 5.35 49.00
CA ARG A 13 -0.45 5.12 48.56
C ARG A 13 -0.98 3.74 48.95
N LEU A 14 -0.08 2.81 49.22
CA LEU A 14 -0.40 1.43 49.54
C LEU A 14 -0.50 1.23 51.05
N PRO A 15 -1.31 0.26 51.52
CA PRO A 15 -1.33 -0.14 52.92
C PRO A 15 0.06 -0.54 53.42
N ASP A 16 0.31 -0.34 54.72
CA ASP A 16 1.59 -0.66 55.36
C ASP A 16 2.00 -2.12 55.10
N GLY A 17 3.21 -2.30 54.56
CA GLY A 17 3.77 -3.63 54.26
C GLY A 17 3.46 -4.17 52.86
N MET A 18 2.63 -3.48 52.07
CA MET A 18 2.33 -3.85 50.70
C MET A 18 3.24 -3.12 49.71
N GLN A 19 3.74 -3.85 48.70
CA GLN A 19 4.60 -3.30 47.65
C GLN A 19 4.13 -3.73 46.26
N ARG A 20 4.23 -2.84 45.28
CA ARG A 20 3.98 -3.19 43.87
C ARG A 20 5.13 -4.05 43.34
N VAL A 21 4.80 -5.21 42.77
CA VAL A 21 5.77 -6.19 42.25
C VAL A 21 5.66 -6.40 40.74
N GLY A 22 4.59 -5.92 40.09
CA GLY A 22 4.40 -6.09 38.65
C GLY A 22 3.40 -5.11 38.04
N TYR A 23 3.53 -4.95 36.72
CA TYR A 23 2.56 -4.25 35.86
C TYR A 23 2.47 -5.01 34.54
N ASP A 24 1.26 -5.39 34.15
CA ASP A 24 0.96 -5.93 32.83
C ASP A 24 0.45 -4.79 31.92
N ALA A 25 1.19 -4.48 30.85
CA ALA A 25 0.87 -3.39 29.94
C ALA A 25 -0.29 -3.70 29.00
N ASP A 26 -0.55 -4.99 28.72
CA ASP A 26 -1.61 -5.42 27.81
C ASP A 26 -2.97 -5.39 28.50
N THR A 27 -3.01 -5.84 29.77
CA THR A 27 -4.24 -5.82 30.59
C THR A 27 -4.38 -4.59 31.48
N GLN A 28 -3.33 -3.78 31.59
CA GLN A 28 -3.23 -2.61 32.47
C GLN A 28 -3.53 -2.96 33.93
N ILE A 29 -3.03 -4.11 34.41
CA ILE A 29 -3.22 -4.58 35.78
C ILE A 29 -1.93 -4.43 36.57
N TYR A 30 -2.05 -3.93 37.79
CA TYR A 30 -0.97 -3.87 38.77
C TYR A 30 -1.04 -5.04 39.74
N THR A 31 0.11 -5.66 40.01
CA THR A 31 0.26 -6.75 40.99
C THR A 31 1.02 -6.25 42.21
N TYR A 32 0.50 -6.59 43.39
CA TYR A 32 1.02 -6.20 44.69
C TYR A 32 1.31 -7.43 45.54
N ARG A 33 2.30 -7.31 46.42
CA ARG A 33 2.68 -8.33 47.38
C ARG A 33 2.62 -7.75 48.78
N ASP A 34 1.95 -8.48 49.66
CA ASP A 34 1.80 -8.14 51.07
C ASP A 34 2.96 -8.69 51.92
N ALA A 35 3.10 -8.22 53.16
CA ALA A 35 4.09 -8.69 54.13
C ALA A 35 3.98 -10.20 54.40
N ASP A 36 2.75 -10.73 54.37
CA ASP A 36 2.44 -12.15 54.53
C ASP A 36 2.79 -12.98 53.27
N GLY A 37 3.26 -12.33 52.20
CA GLY A 37 3.59 -12.97 50.93
C GLY A 37 2.39 -13.32 50.05
N SER A 38 1.18 -12.90 50.45
CA SER A 38 -0.03 -12.95 49.64
C SER A 38 0.07 -11.99 48.46
N TYR A 39 -0.50 -12.38 47.32
CA TYR A 39 -0.56 -11.54 46.12
C TYR A 39 -1.94 -10.95 45.93
N TRP A 40 -1.96 -9.71 45.45
CA TRP A 40 -3.14 -8.90 45.24
C TRP A 40 -3.07 -8.20 43.88
N GLU A 41 -4.21 -8.06 43.21
CA GLU A 41 -4.32 -7.41 41.91
C GLU A 41 -5.31 -6.24 41.93
N GLY A 42 -4.97 -5.17 41.21
CA GLY A 42 -5.86 -4.05 40.94
C GLY A 42 -6.87 -4.34 39.83
N ALA A 43 -7.92 -3.53 39.72
CA ALA A 43 -8.84 -3.60 38.59
C ALA A 43 -8.16 -3.14 37.29
N SER A 44 -8.48 -3.80 36.16
CA SER A 44 -7.93 -3.46 34.84
C SER A 44 -8.12 -1.98 34.50
N GLY A 45 -7.04 -1.32 34.09
CA GLY A 45 -7.02 0.08 33.68
C GLY A 45 -7.14 1.10 34.82
N ASN A 46 -7.22 0.66 36.08
CA ASN A 46 -7.33 1.53 37.23
C ASN A 46 -6.01 1.61 38.00
N GLU A 47 -5.45 2.81 38.08
CA GLU A 47 -4.30 3.13 38.94
C GLU A 47 -4.71 3.17 40.43
N TYR A 48 -5.99 3.37 40.72
CA TYR A 48 -6.55 3.49 42.08
C TYR A 48 -7.78 2.60 42.24
N GLY A 49 -7.96 1.93 43.39
CA GLY A 49 -9.19 1.20 43.67
C GLY A 49 -9.04 0.03 44.65
N HIS A 50 -10.05 -0.82 44.66
CA HIS A 50 -10.08 -2.01 45.52
C HIS A 50 -9.13 -3.09 44.98
N LEU A 51 -8.29 -3.64 45.86
CA LEU A 51 -7.39 -4.75 45.52
C LEU A 51 -8.09 -6.09 45.76
N THR A 52 -7.95 -7.02 44.83
CA THR A 52 -8.51 -8.38 44.94
C THR A 52 -7.40 -9.36 45.24
N GLN A 53 -7.59 -10.21 46.27
CA GLN A 53 -6.59 -11.21 46.63
C GLN A 53 -6.58 -12.33 45.59
N VAL A 54 -5.41 -12.60 45.01
CA VAL A 54 -5.26 -13.64 43.98
C VAL A 54 -4.52 -14.87 44.48
N SER A 55 -3.74 -14.76 45.56
CA SER A 55 -3.18 -15.93 46.23
C SER A 55 -2.87 -15.71 47.71
N ASN A 56 -3.08 -16.76 48.52
CA ASN A 56 -2.64 -16.83 49.91
C ASN A 56 -1.18 -17.28 49.95
N GLY A 57 -0.35 -16.62 50.77
CA GLY A 57 1.10 -16.84 50.92
C GLY A 57 1.53 -18.23 51.45
N GLY A 58 1.10 -19.31 50.81
CA GLY A 58 1.54 -20.68 51.07
C GLY A 58 2.90 -20.96 50.43
N ARG A 59 3.85 -21.41 51.27
CA ARG A 59 5.24 -21.83 50.96
C ARG A 59 5.44 -22.41 49.54
N PRO A 60 6.50 -22.01 48.80
CA PRO A 60 6.71 -22.46 47.43
C PRO A 60 7.12 -23.94 47.39
N SER A 61 6.33 -24.76 46.69
CA SER A 61 6.60 -26.18 46.49
C SER A 61 7.63 -26.36 45.35
N ARG A 62 8.84 -26.74 45.76
CA ARG A 62 9.86 -27.54 45.06
C ARG A 62 9.77 -27.66 43.51
N HIS A 63 10.55 -26.83 42.82
CA HIS A 63 11.28 -27.08 41.56
C HIS A 63 10.71 -28.12 40.58
N GLU A 64 9.84 -27.68 39.67
CA GLU A 64 9.90 -28.10 38.25
C GLU A 64 10.60 -26.97 37.49
N PRO A 65 11.46 -27.25 36.49
CA PRO A 65 12.06 -26.20 35.67
C PRO A 65 10.97 -25.61 34.76
N ILE A 66 10.34 -24.55 35.26
CA ILE A 66 9.31 -23.72 34.59
C ILE A 66 9.78 -23.32 33.18
N ASP A 67 11.08 -23.16 33.00
CA ASP A 67 11.77 -22.78 31.78
C ASP A 67 11.46 -23.63 30.54
N ALA A 68 11.21 -24.94 30.65
CA ALA A 68 11.07 -25.79 29.45
C ALA A 68 9.68 -25.72 28.81
N ALA A 69 8.63 -25.73 29.65
CA ALA A 69 7.25 -25.58 29.20
C ALA A 69 6.97 -24.13 28.78
N LEU A 70 7.42 -23.14 29.56
CA LEU A 70 7.21 -21.73 29.23
C LEU A 70 7.90 -21.35 27.90
N ARG A 71 9.12 -21.84 27.65
CA ARG A 71 9.82 -21.63 26.36
C ARG A 71 9.08 -22.27 25.19
N HIS A 72 8.49 -23.45 25.36
CA HIS A 72 7.74 -24.11 24.30
C HIS A 72 6.41 -23.40 23.97
N HIS A 73 5.69 -22.92 24.99
CA HIS A 73 4.45 -22.16 24.78
C HIS A 73 4.70 -20.79 24.14
N MET A 74 5.77 -20.09 24.53
CA MET A 74 6.18 -18.82 23.90
C MET A 74 6.52 -18.98 22.40
N TRP A 75 7.25 -20.05 22.03
CA TRP A 75 7.62 -20.33 20.63
C TRP A 75 6.43 -20.77 19.74
N GLU A 76 5.32 -21.24 20.32
CA GLU A 76 4.11 -21.55 19.56
C GLU A 76 3.24 -20.31 19.30
N GLU A 77 3.23 -19.35 20.21
CA GLU A 77 2.49 -18.09 20.07
C GLU A 77 3.15 -17.15 19.03
N GLU A 78 4.47 -17.01 19.04
CA GLU A 78 5.20 -16.21 18.03
C GLU A 78 4.95 -16.71 16.59
N ARG A 79 4.89 -18.04 16.39
CA ARG A 79 4.66 -18.64 15.07
C ARG A 79 3.23 -18.42 14.54
N LYS A 80 2.24 -18.30 15.42
CA LYS A 80 0.84 -18.01 15.03
C LYS A 80 0.65 -16.53 14.68
N ASN A 81 1.40 -15.62 15.30
CA ASN A 81 1.27 -14.18 15.10
C ASN A 81 1.85 -13.68 13.76
N TRP A 82 2.73 -14.44 13.10
CA TRP A 82 3.25 -14.05 11.79
C TRP A 82 2.14 -13.94 10.73
N ARG A 83 1.04 -14.71 10.82
CA ARG A 83 -0.06 -14.57 9.84
C ARG A 83 -0.91 -13.31 10.05
N GLN A 84 -1.05 -12.83 11.28
CA GLN A 84 -1.81 -11.62 11.59
C GLN A 84 -1.06 -10.33 11.21
N GLY A 85 0.28 -10.32 11.31
CA GLY A 85 1.10 -9.18 10.89
C GLY A 85 1.05 -8.86 9.39
N TRP A 86 0.69 -9.84 8.54
CA TRP A 86 0.62 -9.66 7.08
C TRP A 86 -0.78 -9.30 6.56
N GLN A 87 -1.82 -9.42 7.38
CA GLN A 87 -3.18 -9.03 7.00
C GLN A 87 -3.30 -7.57 6.53
N PRO A 88 -2.66 -6.56 7.16
CA PRO A 88 -2.73 -5.20 6.64
C PRO A 88 -1.99 -5.04 5.30
N LEU A 89 -0.93 -5.82 5.05
CA LEU A 89 -0.14 -5.76 3.81
C LEU A 89 -0.93 -6.24 2.58
N LEU A 90 -1.88 -7.17 2.77
CA LEU A 90 -2.72 -7.70 1.69
C LEU A 90 -3.54 -6.60 0.99
N ASN A 91 -4.09 -5.66 1.74
CA ASN A 91 -4.86 -4.55 1.18
C ASN A 91 -3.97 -3.62 0.32
N PHE A 92 -2.71 -3.39 0.74
CA PHE A 92 -1.78 -2.61 -0.06
C PHE A 92 -1.44 -3.29 -1.38
N PHE A 93 -1.20 -4.61 -1.38
CA PHE A 93 -0.93 -5.35 -2.62
C PHE A 93 -2.12 -5.38 -3.58
N LEU A 94 -3.35 -5.46 -3.07
CA LEU A 94 -4.57 -5.36 -3.89
C LEU A 94 -4.72 -3.97 -4.53
N ILE A 95 -4.50 -2.91 -3.76
CA ILE A 95 -4.57 -1.53 -4.28
C ILE A 95 -3.46 -1.29 -5.31
N ILE A 96 -2.22 -1.71 -5.03
CA ILE A 96 -1.09 -1.60 -5.96
C ILE A 96 -1.37 -2.39 -7.24
N GLY A 97 -1.88 -3.61 -7.14
CA GLY A 97 -2.26 -4.43 -8.28
C GLY A 97 -3.34 -3.77 -9.15
N LEU A 98 -4.41 -3.27 -8.54
CA LEU A 98 -5.47 -2.53 -9.25
C LEU A 98 -4.93 -1.25 -9.90
N PHE A 99 -4.09 -0.50 -9.19
CA PHE A 99 -3.45 0.70 -9.74
C PHE A 99 -2.58 0.39 -10.95
N LEU A 100 -1.75 -0.65 -10.87
CA LEU A 100 -0.91 -1.09 -11.99
C LEU A 100 -1.76 -1.60 -13.17
N LEU A 101 -2.86 -2.32 -12.91
CA LEU A 101 -3.79 -2.74 -13.96
C LEU A 101 -4.46 -1.54 -14.66
N LEU A 102 -4.87 -0.52 -13.90
CA LEU A 102 -5.45 0.70 -14.47
C LEU A 102 -4.41 1.53 -15.23
N LEU A 103 -3.19 1.64 -14.70
CA LEU A 103 -2.09 2.38 -15.33
C LEU A 103 -1.63 1.69 -16.61
N THR A 104 -1.47 0.38 -16.59
CA THR A 104 -1.14 -0.40 -17.79
C THR A 104 -2.26 -0.30 -18.81
N TRP A 105 -3.52 -0.47 -18.42
CA TRP A 105 -4.66 -0.26 -19.32
C TRP A 105 -4.71 1.15 -19.92
N TRP A 106 -4.36 2.18 -19.13
CA TRP A 106 -4.27 3.56 -19.60
C TRP A 106 -3.11 3.76 -20.59
N LEU A 107 -1.94 3.17 -20.32
CA LEU A 107 -0.78 3.22 -21.23
C LEU A 107 -1.02 2.42 -22.51
N TYR A 108 -1.63 1.23 -22.45
CA TYR A 108 -2.00 0.44 -23.62
C TYR A 108 -3.16 1.03 -24.42
N ARG A 109 -3.80 2.09 -23.91
CA ARG A 109 -4.83 2.84 -24.62
C ARG A 109 -4.28 3.91 -25.58
N THR A 110 -2.97 4.16 -25.59
CA THR A 110 -2.40 5.02 -26.63
C THR A 110 -2.42 4.27 -27.95
N PRO A 111 -3.24 4.68 -28.94
CA PRO A 111 -3.10 4.12 -30.27
C PRO A 111 -1.67 4.41 -30.72
N SER A 112 -0.92 3.37 -31.12
CA SER A 112 0.35 3.60 -31.79
C SER A 112 0.07 4.47 -33.01
N GLU A 113 0.88 5.52 -33.20
CA GLU A 113 0.85 6.34 -34.42
C GLU A 113 1.27 5.42 -35.58
N GLN A 114 0.30 4.71 -36.16
CA GLN A 114 0.52 3.85 -37.30
C GLN A 114 0.68 4.76 -38.51
N LEU A 115 1.93 4.94 -38.96
CA LEU A 115 2.19 5.51 -40.28
C LEU A 115 1.39 4.69 -41.30
N PRO A 116 0.60 5.35 -42.18
CA PRO A 116 -0.12 4.63 -43.22
C PRO A 116 0.90 3.91 -44.09
N GLN A 117 0.69 2.61 -44.28
CA GLN A 117 1.47 1.82 -45.23
C GLN A 117 1.06 2.24 -46.64
N CYS A 118 1.71 3.28 -47.15
CA CYS A 118 1.62 3.66 -48.54
C CYS A 118 2.29 2.57 -49.40
N GLY A 119 1.65 2.15 -50.49
CA GLY A 119 2.20 1.13 -51.40
C GLY A 119 3.57 1.55 -51.96
N GLY A 120 4.34 0.62 -52.55
CA GLY A 120 5.77 0.78 -52.84
C GLY A 120 6.23 1.95 -53.72
N GLN A 121 5.33 2.79 -54.23
CA GLN A 121 5.64 4.01 -54.98
C GLN A 121 4.98 5.27 -54.39
N ALA A 122 4.35 5.19 -53.23
CA ALA A 122 3.69 6.32 -52.59
C ALA A 122 4.39 6.70 -51.29
N THR A 123 4.63 8.00 -51.10
CA THR A 123 5.25 8.55 -49.90
C THR A 123 4.18 9.09 -48.95
N PRO A 124 4.28 8.85 -47.64
CA PRO A 124 3.38 9.44 -46.67
C PRO A 124 3.63 10.95 -46.56
N TYR A 125 2.59 11.74 -46.76
CA TYR A 125 2.57 13.20 -46.63
C TYR A 125 1.66 13.60 -45.47
N LYS A 126 2.15 14.48 -44.59
CA LYS A 126 1.37 15.00 -43.45
C LYS A 126 0.70 16.31 -43.87
N ILE A 127 -0.61 16.38 -43.72
CA ILE A 127 -1.39 17.58 -44.05
C ILE A 127 -1.10 18.68 -43.03
N HIS A 128 -0.69 19.84 -43.53
CA HIS A 128 -0.45 21.06 -42.77
C HIS A 128 -1.63 22.02 -42.88
N LYS A 129 -1.62 23.04 -42.02
CA LYS A 129 -2.65 24.08 -42.02
C LYS A 129 -2.51 24.94 -43.29
N GLY A 130 -3.56 24.95 -44.12
CA GLY A 130 -3.62 25.72 -45.36
C GLY A 130 -3.46 24.87 -46.62
N ASP A 131 -3.16 23.58 -46.48
CA ASP A 131 -3.06 22.66 -47.60
C ASP A 131 -4.42 22.44 -48.25
N THR A 132 -4.40 22.29 -49.57
CA THR A 132 -5.56 21.88 -50.37
C THR A 132 -5.15 20.71 -51.26
N CYS A 133 -6.09 19.83 -51.62
CA CYS A 133 -5.80 18.74 -52.55
C CYS A 133 -5.22 19.25 -53.87
N TRP A 134 -5.67 20.42 -54.32
CA TRP A 134 -5.18 21.05 -55.54
C TRP A 134 -3.71 21.47 -55.41
N ALA A 135 -3.34 22.16 -54.32
CA ALA A 135 -1.95 22.58 -54.10
C ALA A 135 -1.00 21.38 -53.95
N ILE A 136 -1.42 20.34 -53.22
CA ILE A 136 -0.64 19.11 -53.06
C ILE A 136 -0.47 18.41 -54.42
N ALA A 137 -1.55 18.30 -55.20
CA ALA A 137 -1.50 17.65 -56.51
C ALA A 137 -0.61 18.43 -57.49
N GLU A 138 -0.66 19.76 -57.47
CA GLU A 138 0.18 20.63 -58.31
C GLU A 138 1.66 20.51 -57.94
N GLU A 139 2.00 20.54 -56.65
CA GLU A 139 3.38 20.37 -56.16
C GLU A 139 3.97 19.02 -56.58
N HIS A 140 3.15 17.97 -56.53
CA HIS A 140 3.55 16.61 -56.90
C HIS A 140 3.25 16.24 -58.37
N LYS A 141 2.91 17.23 -59.22
CA LYS A 141 2.66 17.08 -60.66
C LYS A 141 1.68 15.96 -61.01
N MET A 142 0.60 15.83 -60.24
CA MET A 142 -0.47 14.85 -60.46
C MET A 142 -1.84 15.51 -60.54
N SER A 143 -2.85 14.73 -60.95
CA SER A 143 -4.23 15.19 -60.91
C SER A 143 -4.84 15.01 -59.51
N VAL A 144 -5.82 15.84 -59.17
CA VAL A 144 -6.56 15.69 -57.90
C VAL A 144 -7.29 14.36 -57.86
N GLU A 145 -7.78 13.89 -59.02
CA GLU A 145 -8.44 12.60 -59.16
C GLU A 145 -7.50 11.44 -58.82
N ASP A 146 -6.24 11.50 -59.24
CA ASP A 146 -5.25 10.45 -58.94
C ASP A 146 -4.85 10.44 -57.46
N LEU A 147 -4.75 11.63 -56.83
CA LEU A 147 -4.54 11.76 -55.39
C LEU A 147 -5.69 11.15 -54.58
N VAL A 148 -6.94 11.38 -54.99
CA VAL A 148 -8.13 10.79 -54.34
C VAL A 148 -8.21 9.29 -54.58
N LYS A 149 -7.90 8.80 -55.79
CA LYS A 149 -7.84 7.36 -56.10
C LYS A 149 -6.79 6.63 -55.26
N ALA A 150 -5.64 7.27 -55.01
CA ALA A 150 -4.60 6.69 -54.16
C ALA A 150 -5.02 6.60 -52.68
N ASN A 151 -6.04 7.37 -52.26
CA ASN A 151 -6.49 7.48 -50.88
C ASN A 151 -8.01 7.32 -50.78
N ASN A 152 -8.51 6.07 -50.73
CA ASN A 152 -9.95 5.75 -50.70
C ASN A 152 -10.78 6.45 -49.58
N LYS A 153 -10.13 7.03 -48.56
CA LYS A 153 -10.79 7.74 -47.44
C LYS A 153 -10.56 9.26 -47.45
N LEU A 154 -9.86 9.79 -48.46
CA LEU A 154 -9.56 11.22 -48.56
C LEU A 154 -10.77 11.98 -49.08
N ASN A 155 -11.15 13.03 -48.36
CA ASN A 155 -12.16 13.99 -48.79
C ASN A 155 -11.52 15.37 -48.89
N CYS A 156 -11.45 15.92 -50.11
CA CYS A 156 -10.81 17.21 -50.38
C CYS A 156 -11.53 18.40 -49.76
N ASP A 157 -12.84 18.30 -49.51
CA ASP A 157 -13.61 19.35 -48.84
C ASP A 157 -13.40 19.34 -47.31
N LYS A 158 -12.86 18.24 -46.77
CA LYS A 158 -12.72 18.00 -45.33
C LYS A 158 -11.33 17.47 -44.97
N LEU A 159 -10.30 18.14 -45.46
CA LEU A 159 -8.91 17.86 -45.10
C LEU A 159 -8.69 18.06 -43.58
N GLN A 160 -8.22 17.01 -42.91
CA GLN A 160 -7.91 17.04 -41.49
C GLN A 160 -6.43 17.34 -41.29
N ILE A 161 -6.15 18.43 -40.56
CA ILE A 161 -4.78 18.84 -40.24
C ILE A 161 -4.13 17.76 -39.37
N GLY A 162 -2.90 17.38 -39.71
CA GLY A 162 -2.12 16.35 -39.01
C GLY A 162 -2.38 14.93 -39.47
N SER A 163 -3.38 14.69 -40.32
CA SER A 163 -3.60 13.39 -40.96
C SER A 163 -2.51 13.08 -42.00
N LEU A 164 -2.18 11.80 -42.12
CA LEU A 164 -1.23 11.30 -43.10
C LEU A 164 -1.99 10.75 -44.31
N ILE A 165 -1.57 11.16 -45.51
CA ILE A 165 -2.09 10.67 -46.80
C ILE A 165 -0.95 10.09 -47.63
N CYS A 166 -1.27 9.23 -48.58
CA CYS A 166 -0.30 8.63 -49.48
C CYS A 166 -0.23 9.42 -50.79
N VAL A 167 0.95 9.95 -51.12
CA VAL A 167 1.17 10.70 -52.36
C VAL A 167 2.02 9.85 -53.31
N PRO A 168 1.47 9.40 -54.46
CA PRO A 168 2.24 8.65 -55.46
C PRO A 168 3.41 9.47 -56.01
N SER A 169 4.60 8.87 -56.08
CA SER A 169 5.73 9.42 -56.83
C SER A 169 5.49 9.16 -58.31
N VAL A 170 5.11 10.18 -59.07
CA VAL A 170 5.11 10.13 -60.53
C VAL A 170 6.59 10.20 -60.97
N ILE A 171 7.13 9.08 -61.47
CA ILE A 171 8.46 9.04 -62.11
C ILE A 171 8.33 9.55 -63.54
#